data_AF-J3BUT6-F1
#
_entry.id   AF-J3BUT6-F1
#
_cell.length_a   1.000
_cell.length_b   1.000
_cell.length_c   1.000
_cell.angle_alpha   90.00
_cell.angle_beta   90.00
_cell.angle_gamma   90.00
#
_symmetry.space_group_name_H-M   'P 1'
#
loop_
_entity.id
_entity.type
_entity.pdbx_description
1 polymer ?
#
loop_
_entity_poly.entity_id
_entity_poly.type
_entity_poly.pdbx_seq_one_letter_code
_entity_poly.pdbx_strand_id
1 'polypeptide(L)'
;MFDGLTESEVKLVNTAILWGLRVARGIMYFLVALTLISMNTYGVDHAFFLAFVIGLLGVGSATTRVSLIAIVALLAMVILPVPAVEMIRHAISRSALP
;
A
#
# COMPACT_ATOMS: atom_id res chain seq x y z
N MET A 1 26.24 20.45 -20.98
CA MET A 1 27.33 19.80 -20.23
C MET A 1 27.00 18.32 -20.06
N PHE A 2 26.97 17.58 -21.19
CA PHE A 2 26.97 16.12 -21.29
C PHE A 2 27.64 15.71 -22.62
N ASP A 3 28.65 16.48 -23.07
CA ASP A 3 29.43 16.16 -24.27
C ASP A 3 30.55 15.21 -23.86
N GLY A 4 30.34 13.91 -24.02
CA GLY A 4 31.35 12.90 -23.73
C GLY A 4 30.82 11.53 -23.28
N LEU A 5 29.52 11.39 -23.00
CA LEU A 5 28.93 10.10 -22.68
C LEU A 5 28.50 9.38 -23.95
N THR A 6 28.91 8.12 -24.09
CA THR A 6 28.44 7.22 -25.14
C THR A 6 26.95 6.89 -24.95
N GLU A 7 26.21 6.61 -26.03
CA GLU A 7 24.78 6.28 -25.94
C GLU A 7 24.48 5.12 -24.97
N SER A 8 25.44 4.19 -24.78
CA SER A 8 25.36 3.10 -23.81
C SER A 8 25.35 3.58 -22.36
N GLU A 9 26.15 4.58 -22.03
CA GLU A 9 26.22 5.13 -20.67
C GLU A 9 24.94 5.91 -20.34
N VAL A 10 24.41 6.66 -21.32
CA VAL A 10 23.11 7.36 -21.17
C VAL A 10 21.98 6.35 -20.94
N LYS A 11 21.95 5.23 -21.66
CA LYS A 11 20.96 4.15 -21.46
C LYS A 11 21.09 3.50 -20.09
N LEU A 12 22.31 3.25 -19.61
CA LEU A 12 22.57 2.70 -18.28
C LEU A 12 22.09 3.62 -17.16
N VAL A 13 22.42 4.92 -17.25
CA VAL A 13 21.98 5.92 -16.27
C VAL A 13 20.45 6.02 -16.25
N ASN A 14 19.81 6.09 -17.42
CA ASN A 14 18.36 6.14 -17.49
C ASN A 14 17.70 4.87 -16.92
N THR A 15 18.26 3.70 -17.21
CA THR A 15 17.80 2.42 -16.66
C THR A 15 17.94 2.40 -15.13
N ALA A 16 19.08 2.84 -14.60
CA ALA A 16 19.32 2.92 -13.17
C ALA A 16 18.33 3.86 -12.47
N ILE A 17 18.04 5.02 -13.07
CA ILE A 17 17.04 5.98 -12.57
C ILE A 17 15.64 5.35 -12.56
N LEU A 18 15.24 4.68 -13.63
CA LEU A 18 13.94 4.01 -13.73
C LEU A 18 13.80 2.90 -12.67
N TRP A 19 14.84 2.11 -12.44
CA TRP A 19 14.87 1.10 -11.39
C TRP A 19 14.83 1.72 -9.99
N GLY A 20 15.60 2.77 -9.75
CA GLY A 20 15.57 3.52 -8.49
C GLY A 20 14.19 4.05 -8.16
N LEU A 21 13.49 4.62 -9.15
CA LEU A 21 12.13 5.11 -8.99
C LEU A 21 11.13 3.98 -8.66
N ARG A 22 11.29 2.82 -9.29
CA ARG A 22 10.46 1.62 -9.01
C ARG A 22 10.67 1.10 -7.60
N VAL A 23 11.91 1.03 -7.14
CA VAL A 23 12.25 0.60 -5.78
C VAL A 23 11.72 1.59 -4.75
N ALA A 24 11.91 2.89 -4.97
CA ALA A 24 11.39 3.94 -4.10
C ALA A 24 9.86 3.85 -3.96
N ARG A 25 9.14 3.60 -5.07
CA ARG A 25 7.69 3.39 -5.05
C ARG A 25 7.27 2.17 -4.24
N GLY A 26 7.98 1.04 -4.38
CA GLY A 26 7.73 -0.15 -3.58
C GLY A 26 7.93 0.08 -2.08
N ILE A 27 8.98 0.82 -1.70
CA ILE A 27 9.22 1.23 -0.31
C ILE A 27 8.08 2.10 0.21
N MET A 28 7.61 3.07 -0.58
CA MET A 28 6.46 3.90 -0.19
C MET A 28 5.20 3.08 0.04
N TYR A 29 4.90 2.12 -0.85
CA TYR A 29 3.74 1.24 -0.68
C TYR A 29 3.86 0.33 0.53
N PHE A 30 5.07 -0.17 0.83
CA PHE A 30 5.35 -0.91 2.06
C PHE A 30 5.05 -0.06 3.30
N LEU A 31 5.60 1.16 3.37
CA LEU A 31 5.42 2.04 4.53
C LEU A 31 3.95 2.42 4.74
N VAL A 32 3.24 2.75 3.67
CA VAL A 32 1.80 3.07 3.74
C VAL A 32 0.99 1.86 4.20
N ALA A 33 1.26 0.67 3.63
CA ALA A 33 0.58 -0.55 4.05
C ALA A 33 0.87 -0.88 5.52
N LEU A 34 2.13 -0.75 5.97
CA LEU A 34 2.52 -0.99 7.35
C LEU A 34 1.80 -0.03 8.30
N THR A 35 1.72 1.25 7.93
CA THR A 35 1.03 2.28 8.73
C THR A 35 -0.46 1.96 8.83
N LEU A 36 -1.11 1.65 7.70
CA LEU A 36 -2.52 1.29 7.66
C LEU A 36 -2.80 0.04 8.49
N ILE A 37 -1.99 -1.01 8.37
CA ILE A 37 -2.17 -2.23 9.16
C ILE A 37 -1.96 -1.95 10.65
N SER A 38 -0.99 -1.10 11.03
CA SER A 38 -0.76 -0.74 12.44
C SER A 38 -1.92 0.01 13.08
N MET A 39 -2.67 0.79 12.28
CA MET A 39 -3.88 1.48 12.69
C MET A 39 -5.13 0.60 12.57
N ASN A 40 -5.01 -0.58 11.96
CA ASN A 40 -6.14 -1.44 11.67
C ASN A 40 -6.52 -2.26 12.91
N THR A 41 -7.79 -2.19 13.31
CA THR A 41 -8.31 -2.89 14.50
C THR A 41 -8.75 -4.32 14.22
N TYR A 42 -8.71 -4.75 12.96
CA TYR A 42 -9.20 -6.06 12.49
C TYR A 42 -8.32 -7.26 12.89
N GLY A 43 -7.21 -7.07 13.60
CA GLY A 43 -6.36 -8.17 14.08
C GLY A 43 -5.70 -8.95 12.94
N VAL A 44 -4.91 -8.27 12.10
CA VAL A 44 -4.22 -8.90 10.97
C VAL A 44 -2.99 -9.67 11.45
N ASP A 45 -3.05 -10.99 11.40
CA ASP A 45 -1.90 -11.85 11.65
C ASP A 45 -0.81 -11.62 10.59
N HIS A 46 0.45 -11.55 11.02
CA HIS A 46 1.62 -11.29 10.17
C HIS A 46 1.56 -9.98 9.36
N ALA A 47 1.09 -8.89 9.98
CA ALA A 47 1.07 -7.52 9.44
C ALA A 47 2.31 -7.12 8.61
N PHE A 48 3.50 -7.43 9.14
CA PHE A 48 4.77 -7.08 8.50
C PHE A 48 4.97 -7.82 7.16
N PHE A 49 4.58 -9.10 7.10
CA PHE A 49 4.67 -9.91 5.89
C PHE A 49 3.70 -9.44 4.82
N LEU A 50 2.48 -9.08 5.22
CA LEU A 50 1.48 -8.54 4.31
C LEU A 50 1.91 -7.19 3.72
N ALA A 51 2.43 -6.28 4.56
CA ALA A 51 3.00 -5.03 4.10
C ALA A 51 4.17 -5.25 3.13
N PHE A 52 5.05 -6.23 3.43
CA PHE A 52 6.18 -6.58 2.59
C PHE A 52 5.74 -7.05 1.20
N VAL A 53 4.76 -7.94 1.12
CA VAL A 53 4.19 -8.40 -0.16
C VAL A 53 3.59 -7.24 -0.96
N ILE A 54 2.87 -6.32 -0.31
CA ILE A 54 2.30 -5.13 -0.97
C ILE A 54 3.40 -4.21 -1.52
N GLY A 55 4.48 -4.01 -0.76
CA GLY A 55 5.65 -3.25 -1.20
C GLY A 55 6.35 -3.89 -2.40
N LEU A 56 6.53 -5.21 -2.38
CA LEU A 56 7.16 -5.98 -3.45
C LEU A 56 6.33 -5.94 -4.74
N LEU A 57 5.00 -6.00 -4.62
CA LEU A 57 4.07 -5.80 -5.73
C LEU A 57 4.16 -4.37 -6.31
N GLY A 58 4.51 -3.37 -5.50
CA GLY A 58 4.73 -1.98 -5.91
C GLY A 58 6.00 -1.74 -6.73
N VAL A 59 7.04 -2.56 -6.51
CA VAL A 59 8.27 -2.57 -7.34
C VAL A 59 7.97 -3.13 -8.74
N GLY A 60 7.06 -4.11 -8.82
CA GLY A 60 6.62 -4.70 -10.08
C GLY A 60 5.82 -3.73 -10.95
N SER A 61 6.25 -3.53 -12.21
CA SER A 61 5.56 -2.65 -13.17
C SER A 61 4.14 -3.12 -13.50
N ALA A 62 3.93 -4.43 -13.66
CA ALA A 62 2.65 -5.02 -14.05
C ALA A 62 1.64 -5.10 -12.89
N THR A 63 2.13 -5.20 -11.65
CA THR A 63 1.32 -5.46 -10.45
C THR A 63 1.00 -4.20 -9.64
N THR A 64 1.46 -3.04 -10.08
CA THR A 64 1.23 -1.75 -9.39
C THR A 64 -0.26 -1.47 -9.10
N ARG A 65 -1.17 -1.95 -9.96
CA ARG A 65 -2.62 -1.81 -9.74
C ARG A 65 -3.11 -2.67 -8.58
N VAL A 66 -2.55 -3.87 -8.43
CA VAL A 66 -2.89 -4.81 -7.36
C VAL A 66 -2.44 -4.28 -6.00
N SER A 67 -1.22 -3.72 -5.93
CA SER A 67 -0.74 -3.07 -4.70
C SER A 67 -1.61 -1.86 -4.30
N LEU A 68 -2.07 -1.08 -5.29
CA LEU A 68 -3.01 0.03 -5.04
C LEU A 68 -4.36 -0.46 -4.51
N ILE A 69 -4.95 -1.51 -5.10
CA ILE A 69 -6.21 -2.10 -4.62
C ILE A 69 -6.04 -2.59 -3.17
N ALA A 70 -4.92 -3.23 -2.85
CA ALA A 70 -4.63 -3.67 -1.49
C ALA A 70 -4.52 -2.50 -0.50
N ILE A 71 -3.84 -1.41 -0.88
CA ILE A 71 -3.76 -0.20 -0.05
C ILE A 71 -5.15 0.43 0.14
N VAL A 72 -5.96 0.52 -0.90
CA VAL A 72 -7.34 1.05 -0.81
C VAL A 72 -8.22 0.18 0.11
N ALA A 73 -8.10 -1.14 0.02
CA ALA A 73 -8.81 -2.06 0.91
C ALA A 73 -8.39 -1.87 2.38
N LEU A 74 -7.08 -1.74 2.64
CA LEU A 74 -6.56 -1.43 3.97
C LEU A 74 -7.07 -0.07 4.47
N LEU A 75 -7.11 0.93 3.60
CA LEU A 75 -7.64 2.26 3.94
C LEU A 75 -9.12 2.20 4.32
N ALA A 76 -9.93 1.43 3.59
CA ALA A 76 -11.34 1.22 3.90
C ALA A 76 -11.53 0.53 5.27
N MET A 77 -10.70 -0.46 5.60
CA MET A 77 -10.72 -1.12 6.91
C MET A 77 -10.34 -0.19 8.06
N VAL A 78 -9.41 0.75 7.84
CA VAL A 78 -9.03 1.75 8.85
C VAL A 78 -10.17 2.77 9.06
N ILE A 79 -10.87 3.17 7.99
CA ILE A 79 -11.97 4.15 8.07
C ILE A 79 -13.23 3.56 8.72
N LEU A 80 -13.51 2.27 8.50
CA LEU A 80 -14.60 1.53 9.14
C LEU A 80 -14.04 0.56 10.18
N PRO A 81 -13.55 1.04 11.33
CA PRO A 81 -13.05 0.16 12.36
C PRO A 81 -14.21 -0.67 12.93
N VAL A 82 -13.94 -1.94 13.27
CA VAL A 82 -14.94 -2.89 13.82
C VAL A 82 -15.83 -2.27 14.93
N PRO A 83 -15.28 -1.48 15.88
CA PRO A 83 -16.10 -0.81 16.91
C PRO A 83 -17.17 0.12 16.36
N ALA A 84 -16.92 0.80 15.23
CA ALA A 84 -17.90 1.68 14.60
C ALA A 84 -19.05 0.88 13.97
N VAL A 85 -18.73 -0.27 13.38
CA VAL A 85 -19.74 -1.19 12.81
C VAL A 85 -20.61 -1.79 13.92
N GLU A 86 -20.00 -2.18 15.04
CA GLU A 86 -20.74 -2.66 16.22
C GLU A 86 -21.63 -1.59 16.83
N MET A 87 -21.16 -0.35 16.93
CA MET A 87 -21.97 0.78 17.42
C MET A 87 -23.19 1.04 16.53
N ILE A 88 -23.03 1.01 15.20
CA ILE A 88 -24.15 1.17 14.26
C ILE A 88 -25.13 0.00 14.39
N ARG A 89 -24.65 -1.23 14.47
CA ARG A 89 -25.49 -2.42 14.69
C ARG A 89 -26.29 -2.29 15.99
N HIS A 90 -25.65 -1.86 17.07
CA HIS A 90 -26.32 -1.64 18.35
C HIS A 90 -27.36 -0.52 18.28
N ALA A 91 -27.06 0.61 17.62
CA ALA A 91 -27.99 1.71 17.44
C ALA A 91 -29.24 1.27 16.66
N ILE A 92 -29.07 0.54 15.55
CA ILE A 92 -30.17 0.00 14.75
C ILE A 92 -31.01 -1.01 15.56
N SER A 93 -30.35 -1.89 16.33
CA SER A 93 -31.05 -2.87 17.16
C SER A 93 -31.88 -2.24 18.28
N ARG A 94 -31.47 -1.07 18.80
CA ARG A 94 -32.25 -0.31 19.80
C ARG A 94 -33.42 0.44 19.18
N SER A 95 -33.29 0.96 17.96
CA SER A 95 -34.39 1.65 17.26
C SER A 95 -35.44 0.69 16.67
N ALA A 96 -35.16 -0.61 16.64
CA ALA A 96 -36.07 -1.65 16.12
C ALA A 96 -36.93 -2.32 17.21
N LEU A 97 -36.81 -1.90 18.48
CA LEU A 97 -37.70 -2.33 19.56
C LEU A 97 -38.82 -1.28 19.72
N PRO A 98 -40.10 -1.70 19.67
CA PRO A 98 -41.25 -0.80 19.86
C PRO A 98 -41.36 -0.24 21.28
#